data_AF-A0A0R3TI78-F1
#
_entry.id   AF-A0A0R3TI78-F1
#
_cell.length_a   1.000
_cell.length_b   1.000
_cell.length_c   1.000
_cell.angle_alpha   90.00
_cell.angle_beta   90.00
_cell.angle_gamma   90.00
#
_symmetry.space_group_name_H-M   'P 1'
#
loop_
_entity.id
_entity.type
_entity.pdbx_description
1 polymer ?
#
loop_
_entity_poly.entity_id
_entity_poly.type
_entity_poly.pdbx_seq_one_letter_code
_entity_poly.pdbx_strand_id
1 'polypeptide(L)'
;MVQFWTDEEITSESIDSIIQILNYSDLIEFCSFEKDSDGTLDAKIVSSLINPVLFQSQDQNATWKPRLKIALELDRVDFVLEEILNDTNWTVSIKFIFFLV
;
A
#
# COMPACT_ATOMS: atom_id res chain seq x y z
N MET A 1 -16.44 12.93 -12.83
CA MET A 1 -15.17 13.58 -13.21
C MET A 1 -15.40 14.81 -14.09
N VAL A 2 -16.10 14.69 -15.22
CA VAL A 2 -16.30 15.81 -16.18
C VAL A 2 -17.10 17.00 -15.62
N GLN A 3 -17.94 16.78 -14.60
CA GLN A 3 -18.76 17.83 -13.99
C GLN A 3 -18.00 18.94 -13.24
N PHE A 4 -16.70 18.73 -12.98
CA PHE A 4 -15.85 19.69 -12.26
C PHE A 4 -14.82 20.38 -13.17
N TRP A 5 -14.88 20.09 -14.47
CA TRP A 5 -13.92 20.54 -15.47
C TRP A 5 -14.65 21.51 -16.40
N THR A 6 -14.00 22.61 -16.74
CA THR A 6 -14.45 23.53 -17.77
C THR A 6 -14.11 22.98 -19.15
N ASP A 7 -14.85 23.38 -20.19
CA ASP A 7 -14.60 22.93 -21.57
C ASP A 7 -13.18 23.29 -22.07
N GLU A 8 -12.56 24.33 -21.49
CA GLU A 8 -11.17 24.73 -21.77
C GLU A 8 -10.14 23.79 -21.13
N GLU A 9 -10.47 23.11 -20.02
CA GLU A 9 -9.59 22.16 -19.32
C GLU A 9 -9.62 20.75 -19.95
N ILE A 10 -10.69 20.44 -20.70
CA ILE A 10 -10.87 19.17 -21.41
C ILE A 10 -10.15 19.24 -22.76
N THR A 11 -8.82 19.16 -22.70
CA THR A 11 -7.96 19.03 -23.90
C THR A 11 -7.62 17.56 -24.15
N SER A 12 -7.16 17.25 -25.36
CA SER A 12 -6.65 15.90 -25.66
C SER A 12 -5.48 15.52 -24.76
N GLU A 13 -4.60 16.48 -24.44
CA GLU A 13 -3.46 16.27 -23.54
C GLU A 13 -3.91 15.93 -22.11
N SER A 14 -4.94 16.61 -21.59
CA SER A 14 -5.49 16.30 -20.29
C SER A 14 -6.11 14.89 -20.25
N ILE A 15 -6.83 14.51 -21.32
CA ILE A 15 -7.44 13.17 -21.44
C ILE A 15 -6.34 12.09 -21.49
N ASP A 16 -5.30 12.30 -22.30
CA ASP A 16 -4.19 11.36 -22.43
C ASP A 16 -3.46 11.19 -21.10
N SER A 17 -3.26 12.28 -20.35
CA SER A 17 -2.66 12.24 -19.01
C SER A 17 -3.50 11.44 -18.02
N ILE A 18 -4.83 11.62 -18.02
CA ILE A 18 -5.74 10.84 -17.18
C ILE A 18 -5.67 9.36 -17.55
N ILE A 19 -5.72 9.03 -18.84
CA ILE A 19 -5.60 7.64 -19.31
C ILE A 19 -4.28 7.03 -18.84
N GLN A 20 -3.17 7.78 -18.95
CA GLN A 20 -1.86 7.33 -18.47
C GLN A 20 -1.84 7.08 -16.96
N ILE A 21 -2.46 7.95 -16.15
CA ILE A 21 -2.60 7.73 -14.72
C ILE A 21 -3.42 6.48 -14.43
N LEU A 22 -4.56 6.30 -15.12
CA LEU A 22 -5.45 5.16 -14.96
C LEU A 22 -4.81 3.82 -15.38
N ASN A 23 -3.80 3.84 -16.25
CA ASN A 23 -3.02 2.64 -16.57
C ASN A 23 -2.21 2.11 -15.37
N TYR A 24 -2.02 2.93 -14.33
CA TYR A 24 -1.43 2.54 -13.05
C TYR A 24 -2.50 2.46 -11.95
N SER A 25 -3.72 2.02 -12.29
CA SER A 25 -4.87 1.96 -11.37
C SER A 25 -4.57 1.26 -10.05
N ASP A 26 -3.73 0.23 -10.07
CA ASP A 26 -3.38 -0.55 -8.89
C ASP A 26 -2.52 0.23 -7.87
N LEU A 27 -2.05 1.43 -8.24
CA LEU A 27 -1.28 2.35 -7.39
C LEU A 27 -2.11 3.56 -6.92
N ILE A 28 -3.39 3.65 -7.31
CA ILE A 28 -4.25 4.79 -6.98
C ILE A 28 -5.10 4.47 -5.76
N GLU A 29 -4.97 5.28 -4.71
CA GLU A 29 -5.83 5.26 -3.54
C GLU A 29 -6.74 6.50 -3.51
N PHE A 30 -8.03 6.33 -3.21
CA PHE A 30 -8.99 7.43 -3.12
C PHE A 30 -9.32 7.75 -1.65
N CYS A 31 -8.95 8.96 -1.23
CA CYS A 31 -9.29 9.51 0.08
C CYS A 31 -10.49 10.46 -0.02
N SER A 32 -11.48 10.30 0.86
CA SER A 32 -12.69 11.12 0.87
C SER A 32 -13.02 11.57 2.28
N PHE A 33 -12.81 12.86 2.55
CA PHE A 33 -13.01 13.48 3.87
C PHE A 33 -14.44 13.36 4.42
N GLU A 34 -15.43 13.10 3.56
CA GLU A 34 -16.84 12.93 3.96
C GLU A 34 -17.17 11.51 4.44
N LYS A 35 -16.39 10.51 4.01
CA LYS A 35 -16.59 9.09 4.32
C LYS A 35 -15.56 8.54 5.31
N ASP A 36 -14.40 9.18 5.34
CA ASP A 36 -13.23 8.75 6.09
C ASP A 36 -13.15 9.57 7.39
N SER A 37 -13.24 8.92 8.55
CA SER A 37 -13.03 9.59 9.86
C SER A 37 -11.55 9.90 10.09
N ASP A 38 -11.23 10.80 11.03
CA ASP A 38 -9.86 11.29 11.32
C ASP A 38 -8.79 10.20 11.58
N GLY A 39 -9.18 8.94 11.82
CA GLY A 39 -8.28 7.78 11.98
C GLY A 39 -8.24 6.82 10.78
N THR A 40 -8.75 7.23 9.62
CA THR A 40 -8.73 6.42 8.39
C THR A 40 -7.76 6.94 7.34
N LEU A 41 -7.36 8.21 7.39
CA LEU A 41 -6.45 8.79 6.40
C LEU A 41 -5.02 8.27 6.57
N ASP A 42 -4.53 8.24 7.80
CA ASP A 42 -3.25 7.63 8.18
C ASP A 42 -3.20 6.15 7.82
N ALA A 43 -4.26 5.39 8.11
CA ALA A 43 -4.39 3.99 7.72
C ALA A 43 -4.34 3.82 6.19
N LYS A 44 -5.07 4.65 5.44
CA LYS A 44 -5.04 4.64 3.96
C LYS A 44 -3.67 4.98 3.38
N ILE A 45 -2.97 5.96 3.98
CA ILE A 45 -1.60 6.29 3.59
C ILE A 45 -0.69 5.08 3.81
N VAL A 46 -0.79 4.42 4.98
CA VAL A 46 0.01 3.23 5.28
C VAL A 46 -0.32 2.10 4.31
N SER A 47 -1.60 1.76 4.09
CA SER A 47 -2.02 0.75 3.11
C SER A 47 -1.49 1.03 1.71
N SER A 48 -1.50 2.30 1.28
CA SER A 48 -0.94 2.71 -0.02
C SER A 48 0.57 2.46 -0.10
N LEU A 49 1.30 2.77 0.98
CA LEU A 49 2.75 2.61 1.04
C LEU A 49 3.21 1.14 1.14
N ILE A 50 2.34 0.27 1.66
CA ILE A 50 2.62 -1.17 1.76
C ILE A 50 1.94 -1.98 0.65
N ASN A 51 1.35 -1.34 -0.36
CA ASN A 51 0.65 -1.99 -1.44
C ASN A 51 1.55 -3.06 -2.10
N PRO A 52 1.12 -4.34 -2.18
CA PRO A 52 1.91 -5.42 -2.76
C PRO A 52 2.43 -5.15 -4.17
N VAL A 53 1.70 -4.35 -4.97
CA VAL A 53 2.10 -3.97 -6.34
C VAL A 53 3.44 -3.25 -6.38
N LEU A 54 3.77 -2.48 -5.35
CA LEU A 54 5.06 -1.78 -5.22
C LEU A 54 6.25 -2.74 -5.08
N PHE A 55 6.02 -4.01 -4.74
CA PHE A 55 7.06 -4.99 -4.42
C PHE A 55 7.10 -6.17 -5.41
N GLN A 56 6.36 -6.12 -6.52
CA GLN A 56 6.27 -7.22 -7.49
C GLN A 56 7.60 -7.62 -8.15
N SER A 57 8.60 -6.73 -8.15
CA SER A 57 9.95 -7.03 -8.66
C SER A 57 10.82 -7.83 -7.68
N GLN A 58 10.36 -8.05 -6.44
CA GLN A 58 11.09 -8.76 -5.40
C GLN A 58 10.60 -10.22 -5.27
N ASP A 59 11.36 -11.04 -4.53
CA ASP A 59 10.90 -12.37 -4.12
C ASP A 59 9.59 -12.24 -3.32
N GLN A 60 8.53 -12.88 -3.81
CA GLN A 60 7.19 -12.86 -3.20
C GLN A 60 7.24 -13.26 -1.73
N ASN A 61 8.09 -14.24 -1.37
CA ASN A 61 8.25 -14.71 0.00
C ASN A 61 8.97 -13.72 0.93
N ALA A 62 9.55 -12.65 0.38
CA ALA A 62 10.27 -11.63 1.12
C ALA A 62 9.57 -10.27 1.16
N THR A 63 8.47 -10.08 0.41
CA THR A 63 7.73 -8.81 0.29
C THR A 63 7.14 -8.32 1.61
N TRP A 64 6.85 -9.23 2.55
CA TRP A 64 6.36 -8.90 3.88
C TRP A 64 7.32 -8.04 4.69
N LYS A 65 8.63 -8.22 4.50
CA LYS A 65 9.66 -7.58 5.32
C LYS A 65 9.72 -6.06 5.13
N PRO A 66 9.81 -5.51 3.90
CA PRO A 66 9.73 -4.07 3.70
C PRO A 66 8.36 -3.50 4.11
N ARG A 67 7.24 -4.21 3.84
CA ARG A 67 5.89 -3.79 4.25
C ARG A 67 5.79 -3.64 5.78
N LEU A 68 6.25 -4.64 6.53
CA LEU A 68 6.25 -4.60 7.99
C LEU A 68 7.16 -3.51 8.55
N LYS A 69 8.32 -3.29 7.92
CA LYS A 69 9.23 -2.21 8.33
C LYS A 69 8.57 -0.85 8.22
N ILE A 70 7.89 -0.58 7.10
CA ILE A 70 7.17 0.70 6.89
C ILE A 70 6.08 0.87 7.96
N ALA A 71 5.27 -0.16 8.21
CA ALA A 71 4.21 -0.12 9.21
C ALA A 71 4.73 0.16 10.63
N LEU A 72 5.88 -0.43 11.00
CA LEU A 72 6.54 -0.22 12.29
C LEU A 72 7.06 1.22 12.44
N GLU A 73 7.71 1.75 11.41
CA GLU A 73 8.26 3.12 11.43
C GLU A 73 7.15 4.19 11.49
N LEU A 74 5.95 3.86 11.00
CA LEU A 74 4.79 4.74 11.01
C LEU A 74 3.89 4.56 12.23
N ASP A 75 4.22 3.66 13.15
CA ASP A 75 3.41 3.33 14.34
C ASP A 75 1.94 3.02 14.00
N ARG A 76 1.75 2.17 12.97
CA ARG A 76 0.43 1.77 12.43
C ARG A 76 0.34 0.28 12.10
N VAL A 77 1.07 -0.54 12.85
CA VAL A 77 1.10 -2.00 12.64
C VAL A 77 -0.27 -2.63 12.91
N ASP A 78 -1.04 -2.06 13.82
CA ASP A 78 -2.40 -2.47 14.17
C ASP A 78 -3.34 -2.58 12.96
N PHE A 79 -3.16 -1.74 11.94
CA PHE A 79 -4.01 -1.73 10.74
C PHE A 79 -3.65 -2.78 9.70
N VAL A 80 -2.36 -3.11 9.57
CA VAL A 80 -1.85 -3.83 8.39
C VAL A 80 -1.20 -5.17 8.70
N LEU A 81 -1.07 -5.49 9.99
CA LEU A 81 -0.41 -6.72 10.42
C LEU A 81 -1.15 -7.95 9.91
N GLU A 82 -2.48 -8.00 10.02
CA GLU A 82 -3.26 -9.15 9.56
C GLU A 82 -3.07 -9.42 8.07
N GLU A 83 -3.11 -8.35 7.25
CA GLU A 83 -2.89 -8.44 5.81
C GLU A 83 -1.48 -8.98 5.49
N ILE A 84 -0.44 -8.39 6.11
CA ILE A 84 0.95 -8.82 5.90
C ILE A 84 1.17 -10.28 6.34
N LEU A 85 0.54 -10.69 7.46
CA LEU A 85 0.64 -12.05 7.97
C LEU A 85 -0.04 -13.05 7.03
N ASN A 86 -1.21 -12.72 6.48
CA ASN A 86 -1.99 -13.60 5.60
C ASN A 86 -1.34 -13.79 4.21
N ASP A 87 -0.63 -12.77 3.70
CA ASP A 87 0.00 -12.82 2.38
C ASP A 87 1.29 -13.67 2.34
N THR A 88 1.74 -14.19 3.48
CA THR A 88 3.10 -14.74 3.63
C THR A 88 3.10 -16.13 4.26
N ASN A 89 3.91 -17.03 3.70
CA ASN A 89 4.19 -18.33 4.31
C ASN A 89 5.26 -18.20 5.40
N TRP A 90 4.84 -18.21 6.66
CA TRP A 90 5.75 -18.09 7.80
C TRP A 90 6.40 -19.41 8.15
N THR A 91 7.72 -19.38 8.37
CA THR A 91 8.47 -20.51 8.93
C THR A 91 8.99 -20.14 10.32
N VAL A 92 8.72 -21.00 11.30
CA VAL A 92 9.27 -20.82 12.65
C VAL A 92 10.76 -21.11 12.62
N SER A 93 11.59 -20.06 12.81
CA SER A 93 13.02 -20.23 13.04
C SER A 93 13.25 -20.66 14.49
N ILE A 94 13.28 -21.96 14.75
CA ILE A 94 13.75 -22.49 16.04
C ILE A 94 15.28 -22.31 16.07
N LYS A 95 15.74 -21.26 16.74
CA LYS A 95 17.15 -21.15 17.12
C LYS A 95 17.41 -22.16 18.24
N PHE A 96 17.95 -23.32 17.87
CA PHE A 96 18.56 -24.22 18.85
C PHE A 96 19.78 -23.51 19.45
N ILE A 97 19.60 -22.90 20.62
CA ILE A 97 20.73 -22.50 21.46
C ILE A 97 21.25 -23.78 22.08
N PHE A 98 22.26 -24.39 21.44
CA PHE A 98 23.07 -25.40 22.07
C PHE A 98 23.86 -24.72 23.20
N PHE A 99 23.34 -24.80 24.43
CA PHE A 99 24.19 -24.69 25.62
C PHE A 99 25.05 -25.96 25.66
N LEU A 100 26.26 -25.86 25.11
CA LEU A 100 27.33 -26.81 25.40
C LEU A 100 27.81 -26.53 26.83
N VAL A 101 27.37 -27.44 27.73
CA VAL A 101 27.88 -27.82 29.06
C VAL A 101 28.65 -26.77 29.86
#